data_AF-A0A952L3J6-F1
#
_entry.id   AF-A0A952L3J6-F1
#
_cell.length_a   1.000
_cell.length_b   1.000
_cell.length_c   1.000
_cell.angle_alpha   90.00
_cell.angle_beta   90.00
_cell.angle_gamma   90.00
#
_symmetry.space_group_name_H-M   'P 1'
#
loop_
_entity.id
_entity.type
_entity.pdbx_description
1 polymer ?
#
loop_
_entity_poly.entity_id
_entity_poly.type
_entity_poly.pdbx_seq_one_letter_code
_entity_poly.pdbx_strand_id
1 'polypeptide(L)'
;MTQTLTSTRFVNIGERTNVTGSAAFKKLILAGDYARAVEVARQQVENGAQVIDVNMDEGLLDAVEAMTTFLKLIAAEPDIARVPIMIDSSKWEVIEAGLKCVSGKPIVN
;
A
#
# COMPACT_ATOMS: atom_id res chain seq x y z
N MET A 1 -26.36 13.14 -21.19
CA MET A 1 -25.72 11.83 -20.88
C MET A 1 -25.88 11.59 -19.40
N THR A 2 -26.83 10.75 -19.01
CA THR A 2 -26.95 10.27 -17.64
C THR A 2 -25.79 9.33 -17.38
N GLN A 3 -24.81 9.77 -16.59
CA GLN A 3 -23.79 8.88 -16.05
C GLN A 3 -24.51 7.89 -15.15
N THR A 4 -24.71 6.66 -15.63
CA THR A 4 -25.10 5.56 -14.76
C THR A 4 -23.93 5.37 -13.80
N LEU A 5 -24.06 5.89 -12.58
CA LEU A 5 -23.15 5.58 -11.49
C LEU A 5 -23.27 4.06 -11.29
N THR A 6 -22.37 3.29 -11.90
CA THR A 6 -22.20 1.89 -11.56
C THR A 6 -21.81 1.87 -10.09
N SER A 7 -22.77 1.61 -9.20
CA SER A 7 -22.46 1.46 -7.78
C SER A 7 -21.49 0.29 -7.68
N THR A 8 -20.24 0.56 -7.37
CA THR A 8 -19.28 -0.47 -7.02
C THR A 8 -19.80 -1.14 -5.76
N ARG A 9 -20.41 -2.33 -5.89
CA ARG A 9 -21.05 -3.03 -4.76
C ARG A 9 -20.03 -3.66 -3.82
N PHE A 10 -18.81 -3.89 -4.30
CA PHE A 10 -17.72 -4.45 -3.53
C PHE A 10 -16.40 -3.85 -4.02
N VAL A 11 -15.53 -3.47 -3.08
CA VAL A 11 -14.21 -2.90 -3.35
C VAL A 11 -13.18 -3.88 -2.81
N ASN A 12 -12.37 -4.48 -3.69
CA ASN A 12 -11.28 -5.34 -3.26
C ASN A 12 -10.11 -4.48 -2.76
N ILE A 13 -9.70 -4.69 -1.50
CA ILE A 13 -8.49 -4.11 -0.92
C ILE A 13 -7.39 -5.18 -0.97
N GLY A 14 -6.28 -4.90 -1.65
CA GLY A 14 -5.15 -5.81 -1.73
C GLY A 14 -4.35 -5.85 -0.43
N GLU A 15 -4.33 -7.01 0.25
CA GLU A 15 -3.74 -7.21 1.59
C GLU A 15 -2.28 -7.71 1.60
N ARG A 16 -1.69 -8.05 0.44
CA ARG A 16 -0.41 -8.79 0.38
C ARG A 16 0.82 -7.93 0.68
N THR A 17 0.67 -6.61 0.66
CA THR A 17 1.67 -5.59 0.99
C THR A 17 1.70 -5.32 2.50
N ASN A 18 1.67 -6.40 3.28
CA ASN A 18 1.58 -6.39 4.74
C ASN A 18 2.71 -7.23 5.35
N VAL A 19 3.62 -6.59 6.09
CA VAL A 19 4.77 -7.28 6.70
C VAL A 19 4.34 -8.32 7.74
N THR A 20 3.27 -8.07 8.48
CA THR A 20 2.76 -9.02 9.48
C THR A 20 1.98 -10.18 8.82
N GLY A 21 1.18 -9.89 7.80
CA GLY A 21 0.27 -10.84 7.15
C GLY A 21 0.87 -11.66 5.99
N SER A 22 2.00 -11.22 5.40
CA SER A 22 2.61 -11.85 4.23
C SER A 22 4.08 -12.20 4.46
N ALA A 23 4.36 -13.49 4.67
CA ALA A 23 5.74 -13.97 4.86
C ALA A 23 6.66 -13.66 3.66
N ALA A 24 6.09 -13.68 2.45
CA ALA A 24 6.83 -13.31 1.23
C ALA A 24 7.19 -11.82 1.24
N PHE A 25 6.23 -10.94 1.52
CA PHE A 25 6.46 -9.50 1.57
C PHE A 25 7.42 -9.11 2.70
N LYS A 26 7.25 -9.70 3.90
CA LYS A 26 8.18 -9.55 5.03
C LYS A 26 9.63 -9.84 4.63
N LYS A 27 9.86 -10.94 3.91
CA LYS A 27 11.20 -11.31 3.46
C LYS A 27 11.80 -10.26 2.51
N LEU A 28 11.00 -9.69 1.62
CA LEU A 28 11.45 -8.65 0.69
C LEU A 28 11.81 -7.36 1.43
N ILE A 29 10.95 -6.89 2.33
CA ILE A 29 11.18 -5.66 3.10
C ILE A 29 12.40 -5.80 4.02
N LEU A 30 12.51 -6.91 4.76
CA LEU A 30 13.68 -7.15 5.62
C LEU A 30 14.99 -7.31 4.84
N ALA A 31 14.93 -7.75 3.59
CA ALA A 31 16.09 -7.84 2.71
C ALA A 31 16.40 -6.51 1.97
N GLY A 32 15.56 -5.49 2.12
CA GLY A 32 15.67 -4.23 1.36
C GLY A 32 15.35 -4.38 -0.14
N ASP A 33 14.74 -5.50 -0.56
CA ASP A 33 14.38 -5.78 -1.95
C ASP A 33 13.06 -5.09 -2.32
N TYR A 34 13.08 -3.76 -2.29
CA TYR A 34 11.92 -2.94 -2.58
C TYR A 34 11.46 -3.04 -4.03
N ALA A 35 12.36 -3.35 -4.97
CA ALA A 35 12.01 -3.56 -6.37
C ALA A 35 11.01 -4.72 -6.53
N ARG A 36 11.26 -5.84 -5.84
CA ARG A 36 10.30 -6.95 -5.79
C ARG A 36 9.09 -6.66 -4.91
N ALA A 37 9.24 -5.87 -3.86
CA ALA A 37 8.09 -5.47 -3.03
C ALA A 37 7.07 -4.64 -3.84
N VAL A 38 7.54 -3.74 -4.71
CA VAL A 38 6.70 -2.96 -5.63
C VAL A 38 5.93 -3.88 -6.60
N GLU A 39 6.57 -4.95 -7.08
CA GLU A 39 5.91 -5.94 -7.93
C GLU A 39 4.73 -6.64 -7.21
N VAL A 40 4.82 -6.88 -5.90
CA VAL A 40 3.69 -7.42 -5.12
C VAL A 40 2.49 -6.47 -5.16
N ALA A 41 2.72 -5.15 -5.02
CA ALA A 41 1.66 -4.15 -5.14
C ALA A 41 1.07 -4.11 -6.56
N ARG A 42 1.92 -4.09 -7.60
CA ARG A 42 1.52 -4.10 -9.01
C ARG A 42 0.62 -5.30 -9.34
N GLN A 43 1.05 -6.51 -8.96
CA GLN A 43 0.29 -7.73 -9.19
C GLN A 43 -1.09 -7.70 -8.53
N GLN A 44 -1.24 -7.06 -7.37
CA GLN A 44 -2.56 -6.93 -6.75
C GLN A 44 -3.49 -6.05 -7.58
N VAL A 45 -2.99 -4.92 -8.10
CA VAL A 45 -3.77 -4.05 -8.99
C VAL A 45 -4.14 -4.76 -10.29
N GLU A 46 -3.20 -5.48 -10.90
CA GLU A 46 -3.43 -6.29 -12.11
C GLU A 46 -4.49 -7.38 -11.89
N ASN A 47 -4.51 -7.96 -10.69
CA ASN A 47 -5.49 -8.96 -10.28
C ASN A 47 -6.81 -8.37 -9.75
N GLY A 48 -7.03 -7.06 -9.91
CA GLY A 48 -8.32 -6.42 -9.65
C GLY A 48 -8.48 -5.76 -8.27
N ALA A 49 -7.40 -5.59 -7.51
CA ALA A 49 -7.43 -4.74 -6.33
C ALA A 49 -7.72 -3.28 -6.74
N GLN A 50 -8.68 -2.67 -6.06
CA GLN A 50 -9.10 -1.29 -6.30
C GLN A 50 -8.53 -0.32 -5.27
N VAL A 51 -7.95 -0.86 -4.19
CA VAL A 51 -7.18 -0.17 -3.16
C VAL A 51 -6.01 -1.08 -2.79
N ILE A 52 -4.86 -0.50 -2.44
CA ILE A 52 -3.73 -1.26 -1.88
C ILE A 52 -3.58 -0.91 -0.41
N ASP A 53 -3.63 -1.93 0.45
CA ASP A 53 -3.30 -1.83 1.87
C ASP A 53 -1.80 -1.97 2.07
N VAL A 54 -1.18 -1.07 2.82
CA VAL A 54 0.25 -1.10 3.10
C VAL A 54 0.44 -1.11 4.60
N ASN A 55 1.06 -2.18 5.10
CA ASN A 55 1.41 -2.34 6.50
C ASN A 55 2.89 -2.67 6.66
N MET A 56 3.59 -1.84 7.44
CA MET A 56 5.03 -1.94 7.71
C MET A 56 5.34 -2.17 9.20
N ASP A 57 4.34 -2.55 9.99
CA ASP A 57 4.52 -2.84 11.41
C ASP A 57 5.27 -4.17 11.59
N GLU A 58 6.49 -4.08 12.12
CA GLU A 58 7.32 -5.22 12.49
C GLU A 58 8.36 -4.77 13.53
N GLY A 59 8.65 -5.60 14.54
CA GLY A 59 9.53 -5.24 15.65
C GLY A 59 10.99 -4.98 15.26
N LEU A 60 11.41 -5.44 14.08
CA LEU A 60 12.77 -5.29 13.55
C LEU A 60 12.92 -4.13 12.55
N LEU A 61 11.83 -3.43 12.21
CA LEU A 61 11.82 -2.35 11.22
C LEU A 61 11.60 -0.99 11.87
N ASP A 62 12.26 0.03 11.31
CA ASP A 62 11.75 1.40 11.43
C ASP A 62 10.53 1.52 10.50
N ALA A 63 9.34 1.39 11.09
CA ALA A 63 8.08 1.40 10.35
C ALA A 63 7.82 2.74 9.66
N VAL A 64 8.30 3.87 10.21
CA VAL A 64 8.14 5.20 9.61
C VAL A 64 8.99 5.28 8.35
N GLU A 65 10.26 4.88 8.43
CA GLU A 65 11.15 4.85 7.26
C GLU A 65 10.65 3.88 6.19
N ALA A 66 10.26 2.66 6.58
CA ALA A 66 9.77 1.63 5.66
C ALA A 66 8.47 2.07 4.95
N MET A 67 7.50 2.62 5.70
CA MET A 67 6.25 3.15 5.14
C MET A 67 6.52 4.26 4.13
N THR A 68 7.26 5.30 4.53
CA THR A 68 7.51 6.44 3.65
C THR A 68 8.34 6.07 2.42
N THR A 69 9.29 5.14 2.56
CA THR A 69 10.09 4.62 1.44
C THR A 69 9.20 3.88 0.45
N PHE A 70 8.43 2.91 0.92
CA PHE A 70 7.60 2.09 0.03
C PHE A 70 6.52 2.92 -0.66
N LEU A 71 5.86 3.84 0.06
CA LEU A 71 4.84 4.72 -0.51
C LEU A 71 5.40 5.61 -1.63
N LYS A 72 6.61 6.17 -1.47
CA LYS A 72 7.25 6.96 -2.52
C LYS A 72 7.58 6.13 -3.76
N LEU A 73 7.99 4.87 -3.57
CA LEU A 73 8.31 3.97 -4.67
C LEU A 73 7.06 3.59 -5.47
N ILE A 74 5.98 3.16 -4.80
CA ILE A 74 4.75 2.80 -5.51
C ILE A 74 4.05 4.01 -6.14
N ALA A 75 4.25 5.22 -5.60
CA ALA A 75 3.77 6.46 -6.21
C ALA A 75 4.48 6.79 -7.54
N ALA A 76 5.71 6.30 -7.74
CA ALA A 76 6.45 6.46 -8.99
C ALA A 76 6.00 5.47 -10.09
N GLU A 77 5.16 4.49 -9.76
CA GLU A 77 4.68 3.45 -10.67
C GLU A 77 3.25 3.77 -11.15
N PRO A 78 3.06 4.15 -12.43
CA PRO A 78 1.75 4.61 -12.93
C PRO A 78 0.62 3.60 -12.74
N ASP A 79 0.92 2.31 -12.86
CA ASP A 79 -0.08 1.24 -12.71
C ASP A 79 -0.59 1.13 -11.27
N ILE A 80 0.24 1.46 -10.28
CA ILE A 80 -0.14 1.43 -8.86
C ILE A 80 -0.73 2.79 -8.45
N ALA A 81 -0.12 3.89 -8.88
CA ALA A 81 -0.53 5.25 -8.51
C ALA A 81 -1.97 5.61 -8.92
N ARG A 82 -2.59 4.83 -9.81
CA ARG A 82 -3.99 5.01 -10.24
C ARG A 82 -5.03 4.56 -9.22
N VAL A 83 -4.66 3.77 -8.21
CA VAL A 83 -5.57 3.29 -7.15
C VAL A 83 -5.26 3.96 -5.80
N PRO A 84 -6.26 4.19 -4.93
CA PRO A 84 -6.02 4.70 -3.59
C PRO A 84 -5.16 3.76 -2.75
N ILE A 85 -4.41 4.36 -1.81
CA ILE A 85 -3.62 3.63 -0.82
C ILE A 85 -4.33 3.68 0.53
N MET A 86 -4.41 2.54 1.19
CA MET A 86 -4.77 2.37 2.59
C MET A 86 -3.48 2.23 3.41
N ILE A 87 -3.25 3.18 4.31
CA ILE A 87 -2.11 3.21 5.21
C ILE A 87 -2.54 2.47 6.48
N ASP A 88 -2.00 1.27 6.68
CA ASP A 88 -2.31 0.39 7.82
C ASP A 88 -1.16 0.40 8.81
N SER A 89 -1.43 0.89 10.01
CA SER A 89 -0.50 0.77 11.14
C SER A 89 -1.22 0.95 12.47
N SER A 90 -0.75 0.22 13.47
CA SER A 90 -1.13 0.43 14.87
C SER A 90 -0.54 1.72 15.49
N LYS A 91 0.38 2.39 14.79
CA LYS A 91 1.15 3.54 15.29
C LYS A 91 0.78 4.83 14.55
N TRP A 92 0.33 5.83 15.29
CA TRP A 92 -0.13 7.10 14.72
C TRP A 92 0.97 7.83 13.92
N GLU A 93 2.21 7.80 14.41
CA GLU A 93 3.37 8.41 13.75
C GLU A 93 3.65 7.81 12.38
N VAL A 94 3.38 6.52 12.17
CA VAL A 94 3.51 5.83 10.87
C VAL A 94 2.39 6.28 9.95
N ILE A 95 1.14 6.33 10.45
CA ILE A 95 -0.01 6.84 9.71
C ILE A 95 0.27 8.28 9.24
N GLU A 96 0.66 9.17 10.15
CA GLU A 96 0.91 10.58 9.85
C GLU A 96 2.03 10.75 8.82
N ALA A 97 3.12 9.98 8.94
CA ALA A 97 4.21 9.99 7.97
C ALA A 97 3.75 9.50 6.59
N GLY A 98 2.91 8.47 6.54
CA GLY A 98 2.31 7.98 5.31
C GLY A 98 1.39 9.02 4.66
N LEU A 99 0.53 9.68 5.45
CA LEU A 99 -0.37 10.74 4.98
C LEU A 99 0.39 11.90 4.32
N LYS A 100 1.56 12.26 4.85
CA LYS A 100 2.44 13.29 4.27
C LYS A 100 3.08 12.88 2.94
N CYS A 101 3.12 11.58 2.62
CA CYS A 101 3.75 11.06 1.40
C CYS A 101 2.76 10.84 0.25
N VAL A 102 1.46 10.72 0.53
CA VAL A 102 0.45 10.42 -0.49
C VAL A 102 -0.13 11.70 -1.07
N SER A 103 0.05 11.91 -2.38
CA SER A 103 -0.50 13.10 -3.10
C SER A 103 -2.01 13.02 -3.36
N GLY A 104 -2.61 11.83 -3.21
CA GLY A 104 -4.05 11.58 -3.40
C GLY A 104 -4.85 11.64 -2.10
N LYS A 105 -6.05 11.03 -2.10
CA LYS A 105 -6.86 10.83 -0.88
C LYS A 105 -6.58 9.43 -0.30
N PRO A 106 -5.71 9.29 0.70
CA PRO A 106 -5.46 8.01 1.35
C PRO A 106 -6.65 7.58 2.22
N ILE A 107 -6.64 6.31 2.60
CA ILE A 107 -7.50 5.73 3.64
C ILE A 107 -6.59 5.41 4.84
N VAL A 108 -7.05 5.71 6.05
CA VAL A 108 -6.36 5.31 7.28
C VAL A 108 -6.98 3.99 7.75
N ASN A 109 -6.15 3.01 8.09
CA ASN A 109 -6.51 1.74 8.70
C ASN A 109 -5.72 1.59 10.00
#